data_AF-A0A6J2FSL4-F1
#
_entry.id   AF-A0A6J2FSL4-F1
#
_cell.length_a   1.000
_cell.length_b   1.000
_cell.length_c   1.000
_cell.angle_alpha   90.00
_cell.angle_beta   90.00
_cell.angle_gamma   90.00
#
_symmetry.space_group_name_H-M   'P 1'
#
loop_
_entity.id
_entity.type
_entity.pdbx_description
1 polymer ?
#
loop_
_entity_poly.entity_id
_entity_poly.type
_entity_poly.pdbx_seq_one_letter_code
_entity_poly.pdbx_strand_id
1 'polypeptide(L)'
;MEGPFSLDLIPVDGASGDESMWEGSLPEEGSIPIPVPIPIPIPSLGAVSEVSAAGVIGTGTHNTGIGHGILPTQVVALTLLLASGEILECSEAANPEVFQAARLHLGCLGIVLSVTFQCVPEFRLREVAFPSTLPQVLEQLEEHLERSQYFRFLWFPHSDHVRIIYQDPTDRPPCSSSSWIWDYAVGYYLLEFLLWISTFIPALVPWINRCFFRLLFSSRVEKVARSHRIFNYECRFRQHVQDWAIPIGKTREALLELREALDAVPGLRAHFPVEVRFSKGDEVWLSPCFRRDSAFINVILYRPYGKAVPIREYWSTYERIMRKHDGRPHWAKAHSCTRKELEKMFPAFPKFCSVREKLDPTGIFLNSYLEKVFY
;
A
#
# COMPACT_ATOMS: atom_id res chain seq x y z
N MET A 1 23.51 22.58 -16.51
CA MET A 1 22.11 22.33 -16.84
C MET A 1 21.58 21.46 -15.73
N GLU A 2 20.91 22.08 -14.76
CA GLU A 2 20.19 21.40 -13.67
C GLU A 2 19.09 20.53 -14.29
N GLY A 3 18.92 19.31 -13.80
CA GLY A 3 17.92 18.38 -14.33
C GLY A 3 16.49 18.82 -13.96
N PRO A 4 15.46 18.47 -14.76
CA PRO A 4 14.14 19.09 -14.70
C PRO A 4 13.18 18.50 -13.65
N PHE A 5 13.67 17.77 -12.64
CA PHE A 5 12.79 17.15 -11.63
C PHE A 5 12.73 18.01 -10.36
N SER A 6 11.63 18.72 -10.15
CA SER A 6 11.32 19.41 -8.90
C SER A 6 10.28 18.64 -8.08
N LEU A 7 10.42 18.70 -6.76
CA LEU A 7 9.44 18.19 -5.80
C LEU A 7 9.10 19.35 -4.87
N ASP A 8 7.87 19.86 -4.99
CA ASP A 8 7.42 21.02 -4.22
C ASP A 8 6.49 20.57 -3.07
N LEU A 9 6.64 21.19 -1.91
CA LEU A 9 5.91 20.86 -0.69
C LEU A 9 5.16 22.10 -0.20
N ILE A 10 3.86 21.98 0.04
CA ILE A 10 3.03 23.11 0.50
C ILE A 10 2.42 22.78 1.89
N PRO A 11 2.46 23.68 2.89
CA PRO A 11 1.84 23.48 4.20
C PRO A 11 0.30 23.61 4.16
N VAL A 12 -0.42 23.02 5.12
CA VAL A 12 -1.89 23.15 5.21
C VAL A 12 -2.24 24.55 5.72
N ASP A 13 -3.20 25.24 5.06
CA ASP A 13 -3.66 26.58 5.41
C ASP A 13 -3.87 26.78 6.93
N GLY A 14 -3.19 27.78 7.49
CA GLY A 14 -3.26 28.16 8.91
C GLY A 14 -2.01 27.86 9.74
N ALA A 15 -1.02 27.16 9.20
CA ALA A 15 0.30 27.04 9.82
C ALA A 15 1.26 28.07 9.19
N SER A 16 1.64 29.11 9.95
CA SER A 16 2.76 29.97 9.59
C SER A 16 4.06 29.16 9.68
N GLY A 17 4.45 28.51 8.59
CA GLY A 17 5.72 27.81 8.43
C GLY A 17 6.29 28.13 7.06
N ASP A 18 7.59 28.45 7.01
CA ASP A 18 8.35 28.90 5.84
C ASP A 18 7.92 28.25 4.52
N GLU A 19 7.57 29.08 3.53
CA GLU A 19 7.55 28.72 2.11
C GLU A 19 9.01 28.55 1.62
N SER A 20 9.62 27.43 1.97
CA SER A 20 10.92 27.06 1.42
C SER A 20 10.72 26.15 0.20
N MET A 21 10.91 26.72 -0.99
CA MET A 21 11.17 25.96 -2.22
C MET A 21 12.50 25.22 -2.03
N TRP A 22 12.49 23.88 -2.07
CA TRP A 22 13.70 23.08 -1.84
C TRP A 22 14.22 22.51 -3.15
N GLU A 23 15.24 23.17 -3.72
CA GLU A 23 15.97 22.67 -4.89
C GLU A 23 16.84 21.46 -4.51
N GLY A 24 16.52 20.29 -5.07
CA GLY A 24 17.38 19.12 -4.98
C GLY A 24 18.45 19.15 -6.07
N SER A 25 19.71 19.35 -5.70
CA SER A 25 20.84 19.18 -6.62
C SER A 25 21.07 17.70 -6.94
N LEU A 26 21.12 17.34 -8.23
CA LEU A 26 21.56 16.03 -8.71
C LEU A 26 23.06 15.83 -8.44
N PRO A 27 23.52 14.60 -8.08
CA PRO A 27 24.95 14.30 -8.01
C PRO A 27 25.56 14.16 -9.42
N GLU A 28 26.87 14.41 -9.51
CA GLU A 28 27.68 14.35 -10.74
C GLU A 28 27.53 13.03 -11.51
N GLU A 29 27.69 13.13 -12.84
CA GLU A 29 27.59 12.03 -13.82
C GLU A 29 28.38 10.78 -13.37
N GLY A 30 27.68 9.65 -13.25
CA GLY A 30 28.29 8.34 -13.03
C GLY A 30 27.99 7.67 -11.68
N SER A 31 27.25 8.32 -10.78
CA SER A 31 26.79 7.71 -9.53
C SER A 31 25.36 7.15 -9.65
N ILE A 32 25.18 5.89 -9.26
CA ILE A 32 23.84 5.27 -9.13
C ILE A 32 23.08 6.10 -8.09
N PRO A 33 21.86 6.62 -8.38
CA PRO A 33 21.11 7.41 -7.43
C PRO A 33 20.79 6.54 -6.21
N ILE A 34 21.45 6.82 -5.09
CA ILE A 34 21.04 6.30 -3.79
C ILE A 34 19.80 7.13 -3.41
N PRO A 35 18.60 6.53 -3.30
CA PRO A 35 17.44 7.26 -2.85
C PRO A 35 17.66 7.67 -1.40
N VAL A 36 17.99 8.93 -1.15
CA VAL A 36 17.96 9.50 0.19
C VAL A 36 16.49 9.61 0.58
N PRO A 37 16.03 8.96 1.66
CA PRO A 37 14.64 9.07 2.09
C PRO A 37 14.35 10.52 2.47
N ILE A 38 13.58 11.22 1.64
CA ILE A 38 13.15 12.59 1.90
C ILE A 38 12.19 12.52 3.08
N PRO A 39 12.48 13.16 4.23
CA PRO A 39 11.59 13.15 5.39
C PRO A 39 10.43 14.12 5.16
N ILE A 40 9.57 13.82 4.19
CA ILE A 40 8.39 14.62 3.88
C ILE A 40 7.32 14.29 4.93
N PRO A 41 6.88 15.26 5.75
CA PRO A 41 5.86 15.03 6.76
C PRO A 41 4.49 14.94 6.09
N ILE A 42 4.21 13.75 5.60
CA ILE A 42 2.98 13.36 4.92
C ILE A 42 2.09 12.64 5.96
N PRO A 43 0.80 13.00 6.08
CA PRO A 43 -0.11 12.38 7.06
C PRO A 43 -0.29 10.88 6.88
N SER A 44 -0.11 10.34 5.67
CA SER A 44 -0.17 8.90 5.39
C SER A 44 0.85 8.54 4.29
N LEU A 45 1.88 7.78 4.65
CA LEU A 45 2.98 7.37 3.75
C LEU A 45 2.95 5.86 3.49
N GLY A 46 3.35 5.44 2.28
CA GLY A 46 3.50 4.02 1.96
C GLY A 46 4.54 3.29 2.83
N ALA A 47 4.41 1.96 2.90
CA ALA A 47 5.30 1.10 3.68
C ALA A 47 6.74 1.00 3.14
N VAL A 48 6.97 1.31 1.86
CA VAL A 48 8.26 1.14 1.18
C VAL A 48 8.82 2.51 0.81
N SER A 49 10.08 2.79 1.19
CA SER A 49 10.73 4.09 1.00
C SER A 49 11.45 4.26 -0.34
N GLU A 50 11.75 3.17 -1.04
CA GLU A 50 12.55 3.17 -2.28
C GLU A 50 11.68 3.24 -3.54
N VAL A 51 10.75 4.20 -3.60
CA VAL A 51 9.83 4.39 -4.73
C VAL A 51 9.76 5.88 -5.08
N SER A 52 9.81 6.21 -6.37
CA SER A 52 9.72 7.60 -6.83
C SER A 52 8.36 8.24 -6.51
N ALA A 53 8.33 9.57 -6.34
CA ALA A 53 7.10 10.33 -6.08
C ALA A 53 6.01 10.07 -7.12
N ALA A 54 6.36 10.09 -8.41
CA ALA A 54 5.46 9.75 -9.50
C ALA A 54 4.97 8.29 -9.43
N GLY A 55 5.85 7.34 -9.09
CA GLY A 55 5.50 5.93 -8.99
C GLY A 55 4.53 5.62 -7.85
N VAL A 56 4.73 6.25 -6.68
CA VAL A 56 3.87 6.00 -5.51
C VAL A 56 2.46 6.53 -5.73
N ILE A 57 2.29 7.70 -6.36
CA ILE A 57 0.95 8.22 -6.68
C ILE A 57 0.34 7.46 -7.86
N GLY A 58 1.14 7.12 -8.87
CA GLY A 58 0.69 6.50 -10.11
C GLY A 58 0.00 5.16 -9.91
N THR A 59 0.25 4.47 -8.79
CA THR A 59 -0.34 3.16 -8.49
C THR A 59 -1.22 3.14 -7.23
N GLY A 60 -1.53 4.31 -6.67
CA GLY A 60 -2.43 4.43 -5.53
C GLY A 60 -1.85 3.97 -4.19
N THR A 61 -0.56 4.23 -3.95
CA THR A 61 0.10 3.90 -2.67
C THR A 61 -0.73 4.40 -1.49
N HIS A 62 -0.83 3.60 -0.44
CA HIS A 62 -1.64 3.89 0.72
C HIS A 62 -1.01 3.32 1.99
N ASN A 63 -1.48 3.83 3.13
CA ASN A 63 -1.26 3.25 4.44
C ASN A 63 -2.63 2.95 5.09
N THR A 64 -2.61 2.54 6.35
CA THR A 64 -3.83 2.51 7.16
C THR A 64 -4.17 3.89 7.73
N GLY A 65 -5.41 4.11 8.12
CA GLY A 65 -5.92 5.32 8.76
C GLY A 65 -7.34 5.65 8.28
N ILE A 66 -8.34 5.47 9.13
CA ILE A 66 -9.76 5.67 8.76
C ILE A 66 -10.11 7.14 8.50
N GLY A 67 -9.28 8.06 9.01
CA GLY A 67 -9.38 9.50 8.72
C GLY A 67 -8.63 9.94 7.46
N HIS A 68 -7.83 9.07 6.85
CA HIS A 68 -6.88 9.41 5.78
C HIS A 68 -7.18 8.66 4.49
N GLY A 69 -7.08 9.35 3.35
CA GLY A 69 -7.15 8.72 2.04
C GLY A 69 -5.82 8.08 1.63
N ILE A 70 -5.79 7.53 0.41
CA ILE A 70 -4.54 7.04 -0.21
C ILE A 70 -3.58 8.21 -0.50
N LEU A 71 -2.30 7.95 -0.72
CA LEU A 71 -1.28 8.98 -0.94
C LEU A 71 -1.61 9.97 -2.07
N PRO A 72 -2.19 9.56 -3.23
CA PRO A 72 -2.73 10.48 -4.24
C PRO A 72 -3.66 11.58 -3.73
N THR A 73 -4.35 11.36 -2.61
CA THR A 73 -5.26 12.34 -2.03
C THR A 73 -4.54 13.59 -1.51
N GLN A 74 -3.22 13.50 -1.30
CA GLN A 74 -2.39 14.60 -0.83
C GLN A 74 -1.70 15.37 -1.96
N VAL A 75 -1.85 14.93 -3.21
CA VAL A 75 -1.34 15.67 -4.38
C VAL A 75 -2.27 16.86 -4.64
N VAL A 76 -1.70 18.06 -4.71
CA VAL A 76 -2.42 19.33 -4.97
C VAL A 76 -2.12 19.91 -6.35
N ALA A 77 -0.97 19.57 -6.93
CA ALA A 77 -0.61 19.90 -8.30
C ALA A 77 0.41 18.89 -8.86
N LEU A 78 0.53 18.81 -10.18
CA LEU A 78 1.56 18.07 -10.90
C LEU A 78 1.75 18.63 -12.31
N THR A 79 2.90 18.34 -12.91
CA THR A 79 3.20 18.73 -14.30
C THR A 79 3.47 17.48 -15.15
N LEU A 80 2.85 17.41 -16.33
CA LEU A 80 2.97 16.30 -17.27
C LEU A 80 3.66 16.74 -18.56
N LEU A 81 4.58 15.92 -19.08
CA LEU A 81 4.98 15.94 -20.48
C LEU A 81 4.11 14.95 -21.26
N LEU A 82 3.30 15.46 -22.18
CA LEU A 82 2.34 14.70 -22.97
C LEU A 82 3.00 14.03 -24.18
N ALA A 83 2.26 13.13 -24.84
CA ALA A 83 2.72 12.44 -26.05
C ALA A 83 2.95 13.40 -27.23
N SER A 84 2.27 14.55 -27.23
CA SER A 84 2.46 15.64 -28.18
C SER A 84 3.79 16.40 -27.99
N GLY A 85 4.47 16.22 -26.85
CA GLY A 85 5.60 17.03 -26.42
C GLY A 85 5.22 18.30 -25.66
N GLU A 86 3.92 18.57 -25.49
CA GLU A 86 3.42 19.67 -24.67
C GLU A 86 3.64 19.40 -23.17
N ILE A 87 3.99 20.45 -22.42
CA ILE A 87 4.06 20.41 -20.96
C ILE A 87 2.77 21.01 -20.41
N LEU A 88 2.06 20.23 -19.58
CA LEU A 88 0.77 20.60 -19.02
C LEU A 88 0.82 20.63 -17.49
N GLU A 89 0.58 21.80 -16.92
CA GLU A 89 0.40 21.97 -15.47
C GLU A 89 -1.03 21.60 -15.07
N CYS A 90 -1.17 20.81 -14.01
CA CYS A 90 -2.44 20.25 -13.57
C CYS A 90 -2.65 20.50 -12.08
N SER A 91 -3.77 21.12 -11.71
CA SER A 91 -4.23 21.36 -10.34
C SER A 91 -5.76 21.45 -10.32
N GLU A 92 -6.37 21.74 -9.16
CA GLU A 92 -7.82 22.01 -9.13
C GLU A 92 -8.19 23.29 -9.91
N ALA A 93 -7.27 24.23 -10.05
CA ALA A 93 -7.48 25.49 -10.78
C ALA A 93 -7.08 25.41 -12.27
N ALA A 94 -6.11 24.56 -12.62
CA ALA A 94 -5.58 24.43 -13.97
C ALA A 94 -5.74 22.99 -14.48
N ASN A 95 -6.41 22.82 -15.62
CA ASN A 95 -6.67 21.48 -16.20
C ASN A 95 -7.30 20.48 -15.20
N PRO A 96 -8.39 20.84 -14.51
CA PRO A 96 -8.93 20.04 -13.39
C PRO A 96 -9.36 18.63 -13.79
N GLU A 97 -9.85 18.43 -15.01
CA GLU A 97 -10.21 17.11 -15.52
C GLU A 97 -8.97 16.20 -15.64
N VAL A 98 -7.87 16.73 -16.19
CA VAL A 98 -6.60 15.99 -16.32
C VAL A 98 -5.98 15.79 -14.94
N PHE A 99 -6.03 16.79 -14.06
CA PHE A 99 -5.55 16.67 -12.70
C PHE A 99 -6.20 15.50 -11.95
N GLN A 100 -7.54 15.38 -12.00
CA GLN A 100 -8.24 14.27 -11.31
C GLN A 100 -7.85 12.89 -11.85
N ALA A 101 -7.59 12.77 -13.15
CA ALA A 101 -7.04 11.54 -13.74
C ALA A 101 -5.57 11.32 -13.31
N ALA A 102 -4.77 12.38 -13.28
CA ALA A 102 -3.33 12.30 -13.10
C ALA A 102 -2.88 12.02 -11.67
N ARG A 103 -3.73 12.28 -10.66
CA ARG A 103 -3.44 11.91 -9.26
C ARG A 103 -3.18 10.42 -9.07
N LEU A 104 -3.78 9.56 -9.91
CA LEU A 104 -3.47 8.13 -10.01
C LEU A 104 -3.44 7.74 -11.49
N HIS A 105 -2.28 7.91 -12.11
CA HIS A 105 -2.11 7.94 -13.57
C HIS A 105 -1.65 6.62 -14.23
N LEU A 106 -1.25 5.61 -13.46
CA LEU A 106 -0.72 4.32 -13.97
C LEU A 106 0.46 4.43 -14.97
N GLY A 107 1.07 5.61 -15.09
CA GLY A 107 2.09 5.92 -16.09
C GLY A 107 1.58 6.15 -17.52
N CYS A 108 0.26 6.22 -17.75
CA CYS A 108 -0.31 6.20 -19.11
C CYS A 108 -0.87 7.54 -19.62
N LEU A 109 -0.73 8.62 -18.85
CA LEU A 109 -1.24 9.95 -19.22
C LEU A 109 -0.14 10.91 -19.72
N GLY A 110 1.13 10.53 -19.55
CA GLY A 110 2.29 11.38 -19.76
C GLY A 110 3.42 11.06 -18.79
N ILE A 111 4.58 11.69 -19.00
CA ILE A 111 5.70 11.63 -18.07
C ILE A 111 5.48 12.71 -17.01
N VAL A 112 5.39 12.31 -15.75
CA VAL A 112 5.30 13.25 -14.62
C VAL A 112 6.67 13.90 -14.42
N LEU A 113 6.73 15.22 -14.55
CA LEU A 113 7.95 16.03 -14.39
C LEU A 113 8.09 16.54 -12.94
N SER A 114 6.99 16.95 -12.33
CA SER A 114 6.94 17.41 -10.94
C SER A 114 5.63 17.02 -10.28
N VAL A 115 5.65 16.93 -8.95
CA VAL A 115 4.48 16.67 -8.11
C VAL A 115 4.55 17.59 -6.89
N THR A 116 3.42 18.16 -6.52
CA THR A 116 3.29 18.99 -5.34
C THR A 116 2.43 18.29 -4.29
N PHE A 117 2.99 18.06 -3.10
CA PHE A 117 2.29 17.41 -1.99
C PHE A 117 1.87 18.41 -0.90
N GLN A 118 0.65 18.21 -0.41
CA GLN A 118 0.17 18.81 0.83
C GLN A 118 0.87 18.14 2.03
N CYS A 119 1.63 18.94 2.79
CA CYS A 119 2.38 18.49 3.95
C CYS A 119 1.76 18.97 5.26
N VAL A 120 2.05 18.23 6.34
CA VAL A 120 1.68 18.59 7.72
C VAL A 120 2.95 18.91 8.53
N PRO A 121 2.86 19.53 9.72
CA PRO A 121 4.01 19.65 10.60
C PRO A 121 4.63 18.29 10.93
N GLU A 122 5.95 18.22 11.10
CA GLU A 122 6.61 16.99 11.49
C GLU A 122 6.05 16.45 12.81
N PHE A 123 5.73 15.16 12.85
CA PHE A 123 5.15 14.49 14.01
C PHE A 123 5.83 13.15 14.29
N ARG A 124 5.72 12.71 15.55
CA ARG A 124 6.13 11.37 15.98
C ARG A 124 4.91 10.50 16.18
N LEU A 125 5.10 9.22 15.96
CA LEU A 125 4.11 8.19 16.22
C LEU A 125 4.61 7.26 17.31
N ARG A 126 3.69 6.85 18.18
CA ARG A 126 3.82 5.73 19.09
C ARG A 126 3.12 4.53 18.46
N GLU A 127 3.88 3.52 18.07
CA GLU A 127 3.35 2.23 17.68
C GLU A 127 3.24 1.32 18.92
N VAL A 128 2.06 0.74 19.12
CA VAL A 128 1.80 -0.30 20.13
C VAL A 128 1.24 -1.51 19.43
N ALA A 129 1.94 -2.63 19.55
CA ALA A 129 1.55 -3.88 18.92
C ALA A 129 1.37 -5.00 19.95
N PHE A 130 0.27 -5.75 19.87
CA PHE A 130 -0.10 -6.77 20.87
C PHE A 130 -0.96 -7.89 20.27
N PRO A 131 -0.97 -9.09 20.86
CA PRO A 131 -1.74 -10.22 20.34
C PRO A 131 -3.25 -10.06 20.60
N SER A 132 -4.06 -10.64 19.72
CA SER A 132 -5.50 -10.84 19.89
C SER A 132 -5.93 -12.07 19.08
N THR A 133 -7.23 -12.26 18.89
CA THR A 133 -7.79 -13.29 18.01
C THR A 133 -8.65 -12.69 16.89
N LEU A 134 -8.76 -13.40 15.77
CA LEU A 134 -9.57 -12.96 14.63
C LEU A 134 -11.04 -12.74 15.01
N PRO A 135 -11.73 -13.64 15.73
CA PRO A 135 -13.11 -13.39 16.15
C PRO A 135 -13.26 -12.11 16.98
N GLN A 136 -12.36 -11.90 17.96
CA GLN A 136 -12.41 -10.70 18.82
C GLN A 136 -12.20 -9.41 18.02
N VAL A 137 -11.18 -9.37 17.17
CA VAL A 137 -10.88 -8.18 16.35
C VAL A 137 -12.01 -7.86 15.39
N LEU A 138 -12.67 -8.87 14.82
CA LEU A 138 -13.79 -8.66 13.90
C LEU A 138 -15.09 -8.27 14.61
N GLU A 139 -15.30 -8.72 15.84
CA GLU A 139 -16.44 -8.33 16.68
C GLU A 139 -16.30 -6.89 17.20
N GLN A 140 -15.06 -6.47 17.48
CA GLN A 140 -14.72 -5.14 18.03
C GLN A 140 -14.12 -4.20 16.98
N LEU A 141 -14.41 -4.44 15.69
CA LEU A 141 -13.74 -3.75 14.60
C LEU A 141 -13.95 -2.22 14.65
N GLU A 142 -15.18 -1.79 14.92
CA GLU A 142 -15.54 -0.37 15.03
C GLU A 142 -14.81 0.30 16.21
N GLU A 143 -14.77 -0.35 17.37
CA GLU A 143 -14.04 0.15 18.54
C GLU A 143 -12.55 0.32 18.22
N HIS A 144 -11.93 -0.63 17.51
CA HIS A 144 -10.53 -0.52 17.10
C HIS A 144 -10.27 0.63 16.12
N LEU A 145 -11.20 0.89 15.19
CA LEU A 145 -11.11 2.00 14.22
C LEU A 145 -11.25 3.36 14.90
N GLU A 146 -12.09 3.47 15.94
CA GLU A 146 -12.23 4.70 16.74
C GLU A 146 -11.07 4.91 17.71
N ARG A 147 -10.47 3.80 18.19
CA ARG A 147 -9.45 3.84 19.25
C ARG A 147 -8.11 4.40 18.78
N SER A 148 -7.73 4.19 17.52
CA SER A 148 -6.42 4.59 17.01
C SER A 148 -6.54 5.28 15.66
N GLN A 149 -5.76 6.34 15.46
CA GLN A 149 -5.72 7.08 14.21
C GLN A 149 -5.24 6.20 13.06
N TYR A 150 -4.27 5.32 13.33
CA TYR A 150 -3.73 4.37 12.38
C TYR A 150 -3.83 2.95 12.95
N PHE A 151 -4.98 2.32 12.75
CA PHE A 151 -5.22 0.93 13.14
C PHE A 151 -4.96 -0.02 11.98
N ARG A 152 -4.17 -1.07 12.19
CA ARG A 152 -4.09 -2.24 11.29
C ARG A 152 -3.96 -3.52 12.11
N PHE A 153 -4.17 -4.66 11.45
CA PHE A 153 -3.87 -5.94 12.08
C PHE A 153 -3.34 -6.97 11.08
N LEU A 154 -2.57 -7.92 11.61
CA LEU A 154 -2.04 -9.06 10.87
C LEU A 154 -2.71 -10.32 11.39
N TRP A 155 -3.52 -10.99 10.56
CA TRP A 155 -4.08 -12.30 10.88
C TRP A 155 -3.14 -13.40 10.39
N PHE A 156 -2.84 -14.38 11.24
CA PHE A 156 -1.96 -15.51 10.94
C PHE A 156 -2.78 -16.74 10.53
N PRO A 157 -2.83 -17.09 9.23
CA PRO A 157 -3.64 -18.20 8.72
C PRO A 157 -3.31 -19.55 9.37
N HIS A 158 -4.28 -20.47 9.33
CA HIS A 158 -4.26 -21.77 10.02
C HIS A 158 -4.26 -21.66 11.55
N SER A 159 -4.72 -20.51 12.05
CA SER A 159 -4.99 -20.20 13.44
C SER A 159 -5.93 -19.00 13.53
N ASP A 160 -6.43 -18.72 14.73
CA ASP A 160 -7.16 -17.48 15.01
C ASP A 160 -6.23 -16.36 15.49
N HIS A 161 -4.91 -16.55 15.48
CA HIS A 161 -3.97 -15.56 16.02
C HIS A 161 -3.91 -14.27 15.20
N VAL A 162 -3.99 -13.14 15.88
CA VAL A 162 -3.89 -11.80 15.28
C VAL A 162 -2.87 -10.96 16.03
N ARG A 163 -2.12 -10.14 15.29
CA ARG A 163 -1.33 -9.03 15.82
C ARG A 163 -2.07 -7.72 15.55
N ILE A 164 -2.59 -7.07 16.58
CA ILE A 164 -3.10 -5.70 16.49
C ILE A 164 -1.94 -4.73 16.51
N ILE A 165 -2.04 -3.66 15.74
CA ILE A 165 -1.05 -2.59 15.66
C ILE A 165 -1.80 -1.25 15.65
N TYR A 166 -1.60 -0.47 16.71
CA TYR A 166 -2.04 0.92 16.81
C TYR A 166 -0.85 1.83 16.61
N GLN A 167 -1.03 2.90 15.84
CA GLN A 167 -0.03 3.96 15.72
C GLN A 167 -0.75 5.28 15.93
N ASP A 168 -0.29 6.08 16.89
CA ASP A 168 -0.95 7.34 17.28
C ASP A 168 0.08 8.45 17.51
N PRO A 169 -0.25 9.72 17.22
CA PRO A 169 0.63 10.86 17.49
C PRO A 169 1.08 10.93 18.93
N THR A 170 2.33 11.34 19.15
CA THR A 170 2.90 11.46 20.49
C THR A 170 4.02 12.49 20.57
N ASP A 171 4.19 13.12 21.73
CA ASP A 171 5.34 13.98 22.04
C ASP A 171 6.48 13.23 22.73
N ARG A 172 6.28 11.93 23.02
CA ARG A 172 7.29 11.11 23.70
C ARG A 172 8.61 11.09 22.92
N PRO A 173 9.77 10.97 23.62
CA PRO A 173 11.05 10.80 22.95
C PRO A 173 11.09 9.47 22.19
N PRO A 174 11.86 9.38 21.08
CA PRO A 174 12.01 8.13 20.35
C PRO A 174 12.53 7.00 21.24
N CYS A 175 11.92 5.83 21.12
CA CYS A 175 12.35 4.62 21.80
C CYS A 175 12.14 3.42 20.87
N SER A 176 13.06 2.47 20.91
CA SER A 176 12.97 1.24 20.13
C SER A 176 13.67 0.13 20.89
N SER A 177 13.02 -1.02 20.98
CA SER A 177 13.64 -2.26 21.43
C SER A 177 13.87 -3.15 20.22
N SER A 178 14.91 -2.86 19.43
CA SER A 178 15.33 -3.75 18.34
C SER A 178 16.33 -4.77 18.85
N SER A 179 16.21 -6.02 18.43
CA SER A 179 17.15 -7.08 18.78
C SER A 179 17.54 -7.81 17.51
N TRP A 180 18.80 -7.67 17.09
CA TRP A 180 19.28 -8.31 15.87
C TRP A 180 18.99 -9.81 15.83
N ILE A 181 19.11 -10.49 16.98
CA ILE A 181 18.83 -11.94 17.09
C ILE A 181 17.37 -12.22 16.72
N TRP A 182 16.42 -11.48 17.29
CA TRP A 182 15.00 -11.69 17.02
C TRP A 182 14.58 -11.17 15.64
N ASP A 183 15.11 -10.03 15.22
CA ASP A 183 14.76 -9.36 13.98
C ASP A 183 15.35 -10.05 12.75
N TYR A 184 16.63 -10.44 12.81
CA TYR A 184 17.36 -11.00 11.67
C TYR A 184 17.64 -12.50 11.82
N ALA A 185 18.22 -12.98 12.92
CA ALA A 185 18.53 -14.41 13.01
C ALA A 185 17.25 -15.26 12.99
N VAL A 186 16.23 -14.86 13.76
CA VAL A 186 14.95 -15.56 13.86
C VAL A 186 13.92 -15.05 12.84
N GLY A 187 13.64 -13.75 12.86
CA GLY A 187 12.61 -13.11 12.05
C GLY A 187 12.92 -13.05 10.56
N TYR A 188 14.19 -13.23 10.19
CA TYR A 188 14.65 -13.28 8.82
C TYR A 188 15.22 -14.67 8.48
N TYR A 189 16.48 -14.96 8.79
CA TYR A 189 17.16 -16.14 8.26
C TYR A 189 16.51 -17.48 8.60
N LEU A 190 16.10 -17.69 9.86
CA LEU A 190 15.43 -18.94 10.27
C LEU A 190 14.05 -19.07 9.60
N LEU A 191 13.26 -18.00 9.57
CA LEU A 191 11.96 -18.02 8.90
C LEU A 191 12.10 -18.37 7.42
N GLU A 192 13.03 -17.74 6.70
CA GLU A 192 13.25 -18.02 5.27
C GLU A 192 13.59 -19.48 5.02
N PHE A 193 14.47 -20.04 5.85
CA PHE A 193 14.87 -21.43 5.77
C PHE A 193 13.70 -22.38 6.02
N LEU A 194 12.89 -22.13 7.05
CA LEU A 194 11.70 -22.93 7.34
C LEU A 194 10.66 -22.84 6.22
N LEU A 195 10.45 -21.65 5.66
CA LEU A 195 9.58 -21.45 4.51
C LEU A 195 10.10 -22.16 3.27
N TRP A 196 11.41 -22.17 3.04
CA TRP A 196 12.04 -22.94 1.98
C TRP A 196 11.77 -24.44 2.13
N ILE A 197 11.93 -25.00 3.34
CA ILE A 197 11.59 -26.41 3.62
C ILE A 197 10.09 -26.67 3.34
N SER A 198 9.22 -25.74 3.73
CA SER A 198 7.77 -25.87 3.51
C SER A 198 7.37 -25.97 2.04
N THR A 199 8.22 -25.50 1.11
CA THR A 199 7.98 -25.68 -0.33
C THR A 199 8.09 -27.14 -0.79
N PHE A 200 8.73 -28.01 -0.01
CA PHE A 200 8.79 -29.46 -0.25
C PHE A 200 7.77 -30.22 0.60
N ILE A 201 7.41 -29.67 1.77
CA ILE A 201 6.46 -30.28 2.70
C ILE A 201 5.41 -29.21 3.11
N PRO A 202 4.39 -28.97 2.27
CA PRO A 202 3.39 -27.90 2.52
C PRO A 202 2.59 -28.07 3.82
N ALA A 203 2.53 -29.30 4.35
CA ALA A 203 1.91 -29.59 5.63
C ALA A 203 2.62 -28.93 6.83
N LEU A 204 3.86 -28.43 6.66
CA LEU A 204 4.58 -27.69 7.71
C LEU A 204 4.07 -26.25 7.89
N VAL A 205 3.42 -25.66 6.87
CA VAL A 205 3.02 -24.25 6.90
C VAL A 205 2.18 -23.87 8.14
N PRO A 206 1.13 -24.62 8.53
CA PRO A 206 0.36 -24.30 9.74
C PRO A 206 1.20 -24.29 11.02
N TRP A 207 2.16 -25.21 11.11
CA TRP A 207 3.05 -25.29 12.27
C TRP A 207 4.01 -24.10 12.29
N ILE A 208 4.62 -23.77 11.15
CA ILE A 208 5.51 -22.60 11.01
C ILE A 208 4.78 -21.32 11.42
N ASN A 209 3.57 -21.07 10.89
CA ASN A 209 2.80 -19.87 11.22
C ASN A 209 2.52 -19.75 12.72
N ARG A 210 2.08 -20.84 13.37
CA ARG A 210 1.77 -20.84 14.81
C ARG A 210 3.01 -20.64 15.67
N CYS A 211 4.11 -21.33 15.35
CA CYS A 211 5.37 -21.18 16.07
C CYS A 211 5.95 -19.78 15.90
N PHE A 212 5.94 -19.27 14.66
CA PHE A 212 6.41 -17.92 14.35
C PHE A 212 5.62 -16.84 15.08
N PHE A 213 4.28 -16.96 15.11
CA PHE A 213 3.43 -16.07 15.90
C PHE A 213 3.79 -16.11 17.39
N ARG A 214 3.87 -17.30 17.98
CA ARG A 214 4.17 -17.47 19.41
C ARG A 214 5.53 -16.89 19.78
N LEU A 215 6.51 -17.02 18.89
CA LEU A 215 7.89 -16.60 19.16
C LEU A 215 8.07 -15.08 19.04
N LEU A 216 7.46 -14.44 18.03
CA LEU A 216 7.73 -13.03 17.70
C LEU A 216 6.56 -12.07 17.90
N PHE A 217 5.31 -12.56 17.96
CA PHE A 217 4.10 -11.72 17.91
C PHE A 217 3.17 -11.89 19.11
N SER A 218 3.52 -12.76 20.07
CA SER A 218 2.73 -13.03 21.28
C SER A 218 2.90 -12.00 22.39
N SER A 219 3.94 -11.17 22.33
CA SER A 219 4.27 -10.22 23.41
C SER A 219 3.92 -8.80 23.01
N ARG A 220 3.44 -7.97 23.95
CA ARG A 220 3.22 -6.54 23.70
C ARG A 220 4.55 -5.84 23.45
N VAL A 221 4.63 -5.04 22.38
CA VAL A 221 5.82 -4.24 22.03
C VAL A 221 5.38 -2.80 21.78
N GLU A 222 6.26 -1.85 22.11
CA GLU A 222 6.06 -0.43 21.92
C GLU A 222 7.30 0.19 21.25
N LYS A 223 7.07 1.09 20.30
CA LYS A 223 8.10 1.85 19.59
C LYS A 223 7.63 3.29 19.41
N VAL A 224 8.52 4.25 19.60
CA VAL A 224 8.26 5.67 19.29
C VAL A 224 9.33 6.14 18.31
N ALA A 225 8.92 6.75 17.20
CA ALA A 225 9.83 7.37 16.25
C ALA A 225 9.11 8.45 15.43
N ARG A 226 9.87 9.18 14.60
CA ARG A 226 9.30 10.06 13.56
C ARG A 226 8.36 9.26 12.65
N SER A 227 7.29 9.89 12.17
CA SER A 227 6.21 9.23 11.42
C SER A 227 6.70 8.31 10.28
N HIS A 228 7.58 8.80 9.41
CA HIS A 228 8.13 8.02 8.31
C HIS A 228 8.81 6.71 8.77
N ARG A 229 9.51 6.70 9.91
CA ARG A 229 10.16 5.49 10.46
C ARG A 229 9.21 4.50 11.13
N ILE A 230 7.99 4.93 11.44
CA ILE A 230 6.91 4.06 11.93
C ILE A 230 6.09 3.52 10.76
N PHE A 231 5.86 4.34 9.73
CA PHE A 231 5.14 3.91 8.54
C PHE A 231 5.94 2.95 7.65
N ASN A 232 7.24 3.16 7.49
CA ASN A 232 8.07 2.31 6.64
C ASN A 232 8.45 0.99 7.31
N TYR A 233 8.47 -0.10 6.53
CA TYR A 233 9.01 -1.40 6.92
C TYR A 233 10.14 -1.81 5.98
N GLU A 234 11.11 -2.55 6.50
CA GLU A 234 12.07 -3.24 5.66
C GLU A 234 11.38 -4.43 4.97
N CYS A 235 11.29 -4.40 3.64
CA CYS A 235 10.81 -5.54 2.85
C CYS A 235 11.92 -6.58 2.74
N ARG A 236 12.11 -7.36 3.82
CA ARG A 236 13.29 -8.21 3.97
C ARG A 236 13.44 -9.28 2.88
N PHE A 237 12.36 -9.95 2.47
CA PHE A 237 12.38 -11.00 1.44
C PHE A 237 11.64 -10.62 0.18
N ARG A 238 11.97 -11.30 -0.94
CA ARG A 238 11.17 -11.28 -2.17
C ARG A 238 9.84 -11.99 -1.97
N GLN A 239 8.78 -11.40 -2.48
CA GLN A 239 7.40 -11.84 -2.21
C GLN A 239 6.53 -11.62 -3.44
N HIS A 240 5.51 -12.46 -3.56
CA HIS A 240 4.34 -12.18 -4.36
C HIS A 240 3.27 -11.57 -3.46
N VAL A 241 2.66 -10.48 -3.90
CA VAL A 241 1.70 -9.72 -3.09
C VAL A 241 0.45 -9.44 -3.92
N GLN A 242 -0.71 -9.74 -3.35
CA GLN A 242 -1.99 -9.23 -3.82
C GLN A 242 -2.62 -8.37 -2.74
N ASP A 243 -3.32 -7.32 -3.15
CA ASP A 243 -3.92 -6.34 -2.25
C ASP A 243 -5.19 -5.82 -2.89
N TRP A 244 -6.30 -5.87 -2.16
CA TRP A 244 -7.61 -5.50 -2.66
C TRP A 244 -8.36 -4.69 -1.62
N ALA A 245 -9.04 -3.63 -2.07
CA ALA A 245 -9.89 -2.79 -1.25
C ALA A 245 -11.35 -3.22 -1.36
N ILE A 246 -11.97 -3.60 -0.26
CA ILE A 246 -13.42 -3.88 -0.17
C ILE A 246 -14.11 -2.80 0.68
N PRO A 247 -15.43 -2.57 0.57
CA PRO A 247 -16.14 -1.70 1.49
C PRO A 247 -15.91 -2.11 2.95
N ILE A 248 -15.66 -1.16 3.85
CA ILE A 248 -15.24 -1.45 5.22
C ILE A 248 -16.22 -2.37 5.98
N GLY A 249 -17.54 -2.21 5.76
CA GLY A 249 -18.57 -3.05 6.37
C GLY A 249 -18.54 -4.53 5.93
N LYS A 250 -17.78 -4.87 4.87
CA LYS A 250 -17.60 -6.24 4.37
C LYS A 250 -16.36 -6.95 4.92
N THR A 251 -15.55 -6.26 5.73
CA THR A 251 -14.29 -6.79 6.29
C THR A 251 -14.47 -8.14 7.00
N ARG A 252 -15.46 -8.22 7.91
CA ARG A 252 -15.73 -9.44 8.67
C ARG A 252 -16.13 -10.61 7.78
N GLU A 253 -17.10 -10.39 6.89
CA GLU A 253 -17.61 -11.42 5.98
C GLU A 253 -16.49 -11.97 5.07
N ALA A 254 -15.69 -11.07 4.50
CA ALA A 254 -14.61 -11.46 3.59
C ALA A 254 -13.49 -12.25 4.27
N LEU A 255 -13.08 -11.86 5.48
CA LEU A 255 -12.01 -12.56 6.23
C LEU A 255 -12.47 -13.91 6.77
N LEU A 256 -13.73 -14.02 7.21
CA LEU A 256 -14.29 -15.31 7.62
C LEU A 256 -14.40 -16.27 6.41
N GLU A 257 -14.86 -15.78 5.25
CA GLU A 257 -14.90 -16.60 4.04
C GLU A 257 -13.49 -17.03 3.57
N LEU A 258 -12.49 -16.17 3.72
CA LEU A 258 -11.09 -16.52 3.43
C LEU A 258 -10.55 -17.58 4.39
N ARG A 259 -10.88 -17.48 5.69
CA ARG A 259 -10.56 -18.50 6.69
C ARG A 259 -11.19 -19.84 6.36
N GLU A 260 -12.50 -19.85 6.10
CA GLU A 260 -13.23 -21.06 5.71
C GLU A 260 -12.65 -21.70 4.45
N ALA A 261 -12.28 -20.91 3.44
CA ALA A 261 -11.67 -21.42 2.23
C ALA A 261 -10.29 -22.06 2.48
N LEU A 262 -9.48 -21.47 3.35
CA LEU A 262 -8.17 -22.02 3.74
C LEU A 262 -8.27 -23.33 4.52
N ASP A 263 -9.33 -23.49 5.32
CA ASP A 263 -9.59 -24.71 6.09
C ASP A 263 -10.22 -25.82 5.21
N ALA A 264 -11.13 -25.45 4.30
CA ALA A 264 -11.91 -26.40 3.51
C ALA A 264 -11.15 -26.97 2.30
N VAL A 265 -10.25 -26.20 1.67
CA VAL A 265 -9.55 -26.63 0.45
C VAL A 265 -8.27 -27.40 0.81
N PRO A 266 -8.18 -28.72 0.55
CA PRO A 266 -7.00 -29.50 0.89
C PRO A 266 -5.77 -28.99 0.14
N GLY A 267 -4.69 -28.71 0.87
CA GLY A 267 -3.43 -28.24 0.28
C GLY A 267 -3.36 -26.73 0.03
N LEU A 268 -4.44 -25.97 0.22
CA LEU A 268 -4.41 -24.51 0.16
C LEU A 268 -3.67 -23.95 1.38
N ARG A 269 -2.56 -23.26 1.17
CA ARG A 269 -1.69 -22.79 2.26
C ARG A 269 -1.31 -21.33 2.07
N ALA A 270 -1.66 -20.52 3.07
CA ALA A 270 -1.10 -19.20 3.28
C ALA A 270 0.03 -19.26 4.32
N HIS A 271 1.27 -19.03 3.90
CA HIS A 271 2.46 -19.12 4.75
C HIS A 271 2.96 -17.77 5.29
N PHE A 272 2.20 -16.70 5.05
CA PHE A 272 2.44 -15.40 5.65
C PHE A 272 1.15 -14.80 6.19
N PRO A 273 1.21 -13.89 7.18
CA PRO A 273 0.02 -13.20 7.66
C PRO A 273 -0.72 -12.44 6.57
N VAL A 274 -2.04 -12.44 6.69
CA VAL A 274 -2.93 -11.54 5.96
C VAL A 274 -2.90 -10.20 6.68
N GLU A 275 -2.48 -9.14 5.98
CA GLU A 275 -2.48 -7.79 6.53
C GLU A 275 -3.80 -7.10 6.17
N VAL A 276 -4.42 -6.46 7.16
CA VAL A 276 -5.66 -5.71 6.99
C VAL A 276 -5.43 -4.27 7.41
N ARG A 277 -5.69 -3.34 6.49
CA ARG A 277 -5.52 -1.89 6.64
C ARG A 277 -6.79 -1.18 6.22
N PHE A 278 -6.97 0.07 6.64
CA PHE A 278 -8.20 0.82 6.43
C PHE A 278 -7.88 2.20 5.85
N SER A 279 -8.71 2.69 4.93
CA SER A 279 -8.53 4.02 4.33
C SER A 279 -9.89 4.68 4.16
N LYS A 280 -9.90 5.99 4.33
CA LYS A 280 -11.06 6.83 4.03
C LYS A 280 -11.36 6.84 2.52
N GLY A 281 -12.63 7.00 2.18
CA GLY A 281 -13.07 7.25 0.82
C GLY A 281 -12.54 8.57 0.26
N ASP A 282 -12.34 8.61 -1.06
CA ASP A 282 -11.78 9.77 -1.78
C ASP A 282 -12.46 9.99 -3.14
N GLU A 283 -12.04 11.03 -3.88
CA GLU A 283 -12.56 11.37 -5.21
C GLU A 283 -11.55 11.12 -6.34
N VAL A 284 -10.44 10.41 -6.08
CA VAL A 284 -9.43 10.10 -7.11
C VAL A 284 -9.97 8.98 -8.01
N TRP A 285 -10.09 9.23 -9.31
CA TRP A 285 -10.91 8.42 -10.23
C TRP A 285 -10.59 6.92 -10.24
N LEU A 286 -9.31 6.57 -10.20
CA LEU A 286 -8.86 5.18 -10.17
C LEU A 286 -8.53 4.68 -8.75
N SER A 287 -8.83 5.45 -7.71
CA SER A 287 -8.60 4.99 -6.34
C SER A 287 -9.46 3.77 -6.02
N PRO A 288 -8.89 2.72 -5.41
CA PRO A 288 -9.68 1.64 -4.83
C PRO A 288 -10.69 2.14 -3.77
N CYS A 289 -10.44 3.32 -3.17
CA CYS A 289 -11.30 3.96 -2.17
C CYS A 289 -12.26 5.00 -2.77
N PHE A 290 -12.38 5.12 -4.10
CA PHE A 290 -13.25 6.12 -4.73
C PHE A 290 -14.68 6.04 -4.18
N ARG A 291 -15.09 7.10 -3.48
CA ARG A 291 -16.39 7.33 -2.83
C ARG A 291 -16.81 6.29 -1.79
N ARG A 292 -15.86 5.58 -1.17
CA ARG A 292 -16.17 4.64 -0.09
C ARG A 292 -15.00 4.42 0.85
N ASP A 293 -15.29 4.37 2.14
CA ASP A 293 -14.33 3.87 3.13
C ASP A 293 -14.06 2.39 2.87
N SER A 294 -12.78 2.02 2.88
CA SER A 294 -12.35 0.73 2.39
C SER A 294 -11.41 0.03 3.37
N ALA A 295 -11.53 -1.29 3.43
CA ALA A 295 -10.55 -2.17 4.03
C ALA A 295 -9.68 -2.78 2.93
N PHE A 296 -8.38 -2.54 2.99
CA PHE A 296 -7.38 -3.23 2.20
C PHE A 296 -7.03 -4.55 2.86
N ILE A 297 -7.32 -5.66 2.18
CA ILE A 297 -6.89 -6.98 2.56
C ILE A 297 -5.70 -7.33 1.67
N ASN A 298 -4.59 -7.71 2.30
CA ASN A 298 -3.35 -8.01 1.61
C ASN A 298 -2.91 -9.44 1.93
N VAL A 299 -2.66 -10.22 0.88
CA VAL A 299 -2.14 -11.58 0.99
C VAL A 299 -0.76 -11.68 0.34
N ILE A 300 0.13 -12.36 1.06
CA ILE A 300 1.55 -12.45 0.71
C ILE A 300 1.94 -13.92 0.56
N LEU A 301 2.70 -14.20 -0.48
CA LEU A 301 3.38 -15.47 -0.68
C LEU A 301 4.88 -15.20 -0.83
N TYR A 302 5.66 -15.56 0.17
CA TYR A 302 7.11 -15.49 0.12
C TYR A 302 7.75 -16.36 -0.96
N ARG A 303 8.87 -15.85 -1.49
CA ARG A 303 9.76 -16.52 -2.44
C ARG A 303 11.11 -16.77 -1.76
N PRO A 304 11.21 -17.77 -0.87
CA PRO A 304 12.43 -18.02 -0.10
C PRO A 304 13.60 -18.30 -1.05
N TYR A 305 14.70 -17.58 -0.89
CA TYR A 305 15.86 -17.61 -1.78
C TYR A 305 15.51 -17.38 -3.26
N GLY A 306 14.44 -16.64 -3.54
CA GLY A 306 13.94 -16.36 -4.88
C GLY A 306 13.16 -17.49 -5.56
N LYS A 307 12.99 -18.64 -4.89
CA LYS A 307 12.26 -19.81 -5.42
C LYS A 307 10.83 -19.44 -5.79
N ALA A 308 10.39 -19.89 -6.96
CA ALA A 308 8.99 -19.77 -7.37
C ALA A 308 8.13 -20.70 -6.52
N VAL A 309 7.00 -20.18 -6.04
CA VAL A 309 6.01 -20.94 -5.25
C VAL A 309 4.70 -21.04 -6.02
N PRO A 310 3.91 -22.11 -5.88
CA PRO A 310 2.59 -22.19 -6.50
C PRO A 310 1.68 -21.09 -5.95
N ILE A 311 1.24 -20.17 -6.83
CA ILE A 311 0.40 -19.02 -6.43
C ILE A 311 -1.06 -19.17 -6.87
N ARG A 312 -1.32 -19.99 -7.90
CA ARG A 312 -2.56 -19.93 -8.69
C ARG A 312 -3.82 -20.15 -7.87
N GLU A 313 -3.88 -21.21 -7.07
CA GLU A 313 -5.09 -21.62 -6.35
C GLU A 313 -5.41 -20.67 -5.19
N TYR A 314 -4.40 -20.24 -4.43
CA TYR A 314 -4.59 -19.27 -3.35
C TYR A 314 -5.03 -17.93 -3.90
N TRP A 315 -4.39 -17.44 -4.97
CA TRP A 315 -4.79 -16.19 -5.62
C TRP A 315 -6.18 -16.26 -6.25
N SER A 316 -6.51 -17.31 -7.00
CA SER A 316 -7.84 -17.40 -7.60
C SER A 316 -8.94 -17.49 -6.55
N THR A 317 -8.70 -18.20 -5.45
CA THR A 317 -9.62 -18.28 -4.32
C THR A 317 -9.77 -16.92 -3.64
N TYR A 318 -8.65 -16.28 -3.32
CA TYR A 318 -8.60 -14.96 -2.71
C TYR A 318 -9.32 -13.90 -3.55
N GLU A 319 -8.96 -13.77 -4.83
CA GLU A 319 -9.58 -12.78 -5.72
C GLU A 319 -11.08 -13.04 -5.92
N ARG A 320 -11.52 -14.30 -5.97
CA ARG A 320 -12.95 -14.63 -6.06
C ARG A 320 -13.71 -14.09 -4.85
N ILE A 321 -13.15 -14.23 -3.65
CA ILE A 321 -13.74 -13.70 -2.41
C ILE A 321 -13.74 -12.18 -2.46
N MET A 322 -12.62 -11.55 -2.82
CA MET A 322 -12.55 -10.08 -2.92
C MET A 322 -13.59 -9.54 -3.91
N ARG A 323 -13.70 -10.13 -5.10
CA ARG A 323 -14.72 -9.76 -6.10
C ARG A 323 -16.15 -9.92 -5.59
N LYS A 324 -16.44 -10.99 -4.86
CA LYS A 324 -17.77 -11.24 -4.26
C LYS A 324 -18.16 -10.13 -3.27
N HIS A 325 -17.17 -9.56 -2.57
CA HIS A 325 -17.35 -8.48 -1.60
C HIS A 325 -17.11 -7.08 -2.20
N ASP A 326 -17.40 -6.91 -3.51
CA ASP A 326 -17.27 -5.64 -4.22
C ASP A 326 -15.85 -5.05 -4.18
N GLY A 327 -14.85 -5.92 -4.22
CA GLY A 327 -13.44 -5.56 -4.14
C GLY A 327 -12.91 -4.85 -5.39
N ARG A 328 -12.01 -3.90 -5.17
CA ARG A 328 -11.21 -3.22 -6.20
C ARG A 328 -9.74 -3.60 -6.02
N PRO A 329 -9.03 -4.05 -7.07
CA PRO A 329 -7.63 -4.41 -6.96
C PRO A 329 -6.77 -3.16 -6.71
N HIS A 330 -5.70 -3.32 -5.94
CA HIS A 330 -4.66 -2.30 -5.85
C HIS A 330 -3.76 -2.34 -7.09
N TRP A 331 -3.59 -1.22 -7.79
CA TRP A 331 -2.90 -1.16 -9.07
C TRP A 331 -1.42 -1.54 -9.04
N ALA A 332 -0.72 -1.32 -7.93
CA ALA A 332 0.67 -1.78 -7.78
C ALA A 332 0.82 -3.31 -7.67
N LYS A 333 -0.27 -4.07 -7.57
CA LYS A 333 -0.28 -5.51 -7.30
C LYS A 333 -0.90 -6.28 -8.45
N ALA A 334 -0.52 -7.55 -8.57
CA ALA A 334 -1.08 -8.42 -9.60
C ALA A 334 -2.59 -8.64 -9.37
N HIS A 335 -3.35 -8.61 -10.45
CA HIS A 335 -4.77 -8.99 -10.47
C HIS A 335 -5.13 -9.61 -11.82
N SER A 336 -6.17 -10.44 -11.86
CA SER A 336 -6.67 -11.03 -13.10
C SER A 336 -7.85 -10.28 -13.75
N CYS A 337 -8.22 -9.10 -13.24
CA CYS A 337 -9.35 -8.32 -13.75
C CYS A 337 -9.21 -7.97 -15.24
N THR A 338 -10.31 -8.14 -15.97
CA THR A 338 -10.49 -7.69 -17.35
C THR A 338 -10.97 -6.23 -17.39
N ARG A 339 -10.81 -5.55 -18.53
CA ARG A 339 -11.36 -4.21 -18.77
C ARG A 339 -12.84 -4.07 -18.36
N LYS A 340 -13.69 -5.02 -18.79
CA LYS A 340 -15.13 -5.00 -18.49
C LYS A 340 -15.44 -5.12 -17.00
N GLU A 341 -14.59 -5.81 -16.24
CA GLU A 341 -14.72 -5.88 -14.78
C GLU A 341 -14.25 -4.58 -14.14
N LEU A 342 -13.11 -4.02 -14.59
CA LEU A 342 -12.57 -2.77 -14.08
C LEU A 342 -13.54 -1.59 -14.31
N GLU A 343 -14.19 -1.53 -15.48
CA GLU A 343 -15.21 -0.53 -15.78
C GLU A 343 -16.41 -0.59 -14.83
N LYS A 344 -16.78 -1.79 -14.36
CA LYS A 344 -17.83 -1.98 -13.35
C LYS A 344 -17.34 -1.63 -11.95
N MET A 345 -16.09 -2.00 -11.63
CA MET A 345 -15.48 -1.80 -10.31
C MET A 345 -15.20 -0.33 -10.03
N PHE A 346 -14.77 0.45 -11.02
CA PHE A 346 -14.34 1.84 -10.90
C PHE A 346 -15.30 2.80 -11.63
N PRO A 347 -16.20 3.50 -10.92
CA PRO A 347 -17.22 4.34 -11.57
C PRO A 347 -16.69 5.46 -12.47
N ALA A 348 -15.48 5.97 -12.19
CA ALA A 348 -14.83 7.00 -12.99
C ALA A 348 -13.92 6.44 -14.10
N PHE A 349 -13.86 5.12 -14.28
CA PHE A 349 -13.01 4.48 -15.29
C PHE A 349 -13.28 4.96 -16.72
N PRO A 350 -14.55 5.12 -17.19
CA PRO A 350 -14.80 5.67 -18.52
C PRO A 350 -14.27 7.09 -18.71
N LYS A 351 -14.34 7.94 -17.66
CA LYS A 351 -13.80 9.31 -17.71
C LYS A 351 -12.29 9.29 -17.80
N PHE A 352 -11.63 8.43 -17.00
CA PHE A 352 -10.18 8.24 -17.07
C PHE A 352 -9.75 7.80 -18.48
N CYS A 353 -10.43 6.79 -19.05
CA CYS A 353 -10.15 6.31 -20.41
C CYS A 353 -10.28 7.44 -21.45
N SER A 354 -11.33 8.28 -21.34
CA SER A 354 -11.50 9.42 -22.25
C SER A 354 -10.35 10.43 -22.15
N VAL A 355 -9.88 10.75 -20.95
CA VAL A 355 -8.72 11.63 -20.76
C VAL A 355 -7.45 10.99 -21.35
N ARG A 356 -7.20 9.71 -21.05
CA ARG A 356 -6.05 8.98 -21.59
C ARG A 356 -6.05 8.97 -23.12
N GLU A 357 -7.21 8.75 -23.74
CA GLU A 357 -7.37 8.72 -25.20
C GLU A 357 -7.13 10.08 -25.85
N LYS A 358 -7.49 11.17 -25.17
CA LYS A 358 -7.20 12.53 -25.64
C LYS A 358 -5.72 12.88 -25.53
N LEU A 359 -5.06 12.52 -24.43
CA LEU A 359 -3.67 12.90 -24.14
C LEU A 359 -2.64 12.03 -24.88
N ASP A 360 -2.96 10.76 -25.13
CA ASP A 360 -2.11 9.83 -25.86
C ASP A 360 -2.96 8.98 -26.84
N PRO A 361 -3.33 9.54 -28.01
CA PRO A 361 -4.17 8.85 -29.00
C PRO A 361 -3.47 7.65 -29.64
N THR A 362 -2.15 7.69 -29.76
CA THR A 362 -1.33 6.63 -30.38
C THR A 362 -0.86 5.58 -29.38
N GLY A 363 -1.04 5.83 -28.07
CA GLY A 363 -0.75 4.86 -27.01
C GLY A 363 0.75 4.67 -26.75
N ILE A 364 1.56 5.71 -26.93
CA ILE A 364 3.02 5.61 -26.75
C ILE A 364 3.43 5.23 -25.32
N PHE A 365 2.59 5.55 -24.33
CA PHE A 365 2.84 5.25 -22.92
C PHE A 365 2.19 3.94 -22.46
N LEU A 366 1.60 3.17 -23.37
CA LEU A 366 1.03 1.87 -23.03
C LEU A 366 2.09 0.78 -23.02
N ASN A 367 1.92 -0.15 -22.08
CA ASN A 367 2.62 -1.42 -22.06
C ASN A 367 1.59 -2.57 -22.17
N SER A 368 2.06 -3.81 -22.33
CA SER A 368 1.18 -4.97 -22.51
C SER A 368 0.21 -5.25 -21.36
N TYR A 369 0.44 -4.69 -20.17
CA TYR A 369 -0.51 -4.73 -19.07
C TYR A 369 -1.58 -3.65 -19.23
N LEU A 370 -1.19 -2.40 -19.49
CA LEU A 370 -2.11 -1.28 -19.68
C LEU A 370 -2.99 -1.46 -20.93
N GLU A 371 -2.46 -2.10 -21.98
CA GLU A 371 -3.26 -2.54 -23.12
C GLU A 371 -4.42 -3.42 -22.67
N LYS A 372 -4.20 -4.42 -21.81
CA LYS A 372 -5.28 -5.30 -21.31
C LYS A 372 -6.26 -4.59 -20.37
N VAL A 373 -5.79 -3.53 -19.71
CA VAL A 373 -6.63 -2.71 -18.82
C VAL A 373 -7.55 -1.82 -19.65
N PHE A 374 -7.03 -1.17 -20.70
CA PHE A 374 -7.72 -0.13 -21.45
C PHE A 374 -8.27 -0.56 -22.81
N TYR A 375 -7.91 -1.73 -23.34
CA TYR A 375 -8.37 -2.30 -24.62
C TYR A 375 -8.91 -3.70 -24.40
#